data_AF-A0A443S088-F1
#
_entry.id   AF-A0A443S088-F1
#
_cell.length_a   1.000
_cell.length_b   1.000
_cell.length_c   1.000
_cell.angle_alpha   90.00
_cell.angle_beta   90.00
_cell.angle_gamma   90.00
#
_symmetry.space_group_name_H-M   'P 1'
#
loop_
_entity.id
_entity.type
_entity.pdbx_description
1 polymer ?
#
loop_
_entity_poly.entity_id
_entity_poly.type
_entity_poly.pdbx_seq_one_letter_code
_entity_poly.pdbx_strand_id
1 'polypeptide(L)'
;MATNSVILLDLEFFSEGGIYSLEALHFALDKVNHMNLVPGVRFGSKVLDGDKLDKTKTAVETFEPFAKLARNGLKDGEPKLIGVIQCSFPVINKDVKKLYDDYKIPLIFSAPMVTLSQFELSTDDYYAKATPTIVTQMKPVFSILKKLHLKDVQIITYTNSFADIFENEANKEGITVTNK
;
A
#
# COMPACT_ATOMS: atom_id res chain seq x y z
N MET A 1 17.06 -11.43 -25.81
CA MET A 1 17.04 -11.83 -24.39
C MET A 1 15.92 -11.07 -23.72
N ALA A 2 15.00 -11.76 -23.05
CA ALA A 2 13.98 -11.08 -22.25
C ALA A 2 14.63 -10.51 -20.99
N THR A 3 14.28 -9.28 -20.64
CA THR A 3 14.70 -8.66 -19.39
C THR A 3 13.80 -9.16 -18.26
N ASN A 4 14.39 -9.72 -17.21
CA ASN A 4 13.65 -10.21 -16.05
C ASN A 4 13.48 -9.08 -15.02
N SER A 5 12.24 -8.60 -14.85
CA SER A 5 11.91 -7.65 -13.80
C SER A 5 11.16 -8.37 -12.68
N VAL A 6 11.42 -8.00 -11.44
CA VAL A 6 10.75 -8.56 -10.26
C VAL A 6 9.94 -7.46 -9.60
N ILE A 7 8.69 -7.80 -9.29
CA ILE A 7 7.83 -7.03 -8.40
C ILE A 7 7.85 -7.73 -7.05
N LEU A 8 8.08 -6.96 -5.99
CA LEU A 8 7.95 -7.49 -4.64
C LEU A 8 6.50 -7.36 -4.18
N LEU A 9 5.99 -8.41 -3.57
CA LEU A 9 4.73 -8.38 -2.84
C LEU A 9 5.05 -8.33 -1.35
N ASP A 10 4.58 -7.30 -0.67
CA ASP A 10 4.66 -7.20 0.79
C ASP A 10 3.32 -7.68 1.39
N LEU A 11 3.38 -8.78 2.14
CA LEU A 11 2.22 -9.48 2.71
C LEU A 11 2.39 -9.80 4.19
N GLU A 12 1.27 -9.86 4.90
CA GLU A 12 1.15 -10.62 6.14
C GLU A 12 0.65 -12.04 5.83
N PHE A 13 1.48 -13.06 6.05
CA PHE A 13 1.20 -14.44 5.68
C PHE A 13 0.16 -15.17 6.56
N PHE A 14 -0.30 -14.55 7.66
CA PHE A 14 -1.10 -15.23 8.69
C PHE A 14 -2.62 -15.17 8.49
N SER A 15 -3.10 -14.69 7.35
CA SER A 15 -4.52 -14.67 7.02
C SER A 15 -4.77 -15.29 5.64
N GLU A 16 -5.97 -15.84 5.43
CA GLU A 16 -6.42 -16.27 4.10
C GLU A 16 -6.22 -15.14 3.06
N GLY A 17 -6.36 -13.88 3.47
CA GLY A 17 -6.14 -12.69 2.65
C GLY A 17 -4.71 -12.58 2.09
N GLY A 18 -3.70 -13.03 2.82
CA GLY A 18 -2.31 -13.06 2.34
C GLY A 18 -2.12 -14.03 1.17
N ILE A 19 -2.67 -15.25 1.30
CA ILE A 19 -2.62 -16.27 0.24
C ILE A 19 -3.43 -15.82 -0.99
N TYR A 20 -4.64 -15.29 -0.80
CA TYR A 20 -5.44 -14.78 -1.91
C TYR A 20 -4.72 -13.66 -2.67
N SER A 21 -4.05 -12.75 -1.97
CA SER A 21 -3.30 -11.65 -2.59
C SER A 21 -2.09 -12.16 -3.39
N LEU A 22 -1.40 -13.19 -2.89
CA LEU A 22 -0.29 -13.82 -3.60
C LEU A 22 -0.75 -14.49 -4.90
N GLU A 23 -1.81 -15.29 -4.84
CA GLU A 23 -2.38 -15.95 -6.01
C GLU A 23 -2.93 -14.95 -7.03
N ALA A 24 -3.59 -13.88 -6.55
CA ALA A 24 -4.04 -12.79 -7.41
C ALA A 24 -2.87 -12.10 -8.12
N LEU A 25 -1.73 -11.89 -7.43
CA LEU A 25 -0.54 -11.34 -8.06
C LEU A 25 0.00 -12.28 -9.15
N HIS A 26 0.18 -13.56 -8.85
CA HIS A 26 0.69 -14.51 -9.85
C HIS A 26 -0.19 -14.58 -11.08
N PHE A 27 -1.51 -14.64 -10.89
CA PHE A 27 -2.47 -14.59 -11.99
C PHE A 27 -2.35 -13.29 -12.80
N ALA A 28 -2.22 -12.14 -12.15
CA ALA A 28 -2.06 -10.86 -12.82
C ALA A 28 -0.75 -10.79 -13.62
N LEU A 29 0.36 -11.26 -13.06
CA LEU A 29 1.65 -11.32 -13.74
C LEU A 29 1.61 -12.22 -14.97
N ASP A 30 0.96 -13.39 -14.87
CA ASP A 30 0.77 -14.29 -16.00
C ASP A 30 -0.03 -13.63 -17.13
N LYS A 31 -1.10 -12.91 -16.79
CA LYS A 31 -1.88 -12.13 -17.77
C LYS A 31 -1.06 -11.02 -18.42
N VAL A 32 -0.35 -10.22 -17.63
CA VAL A 32 0.50 -9.12 -18.12
C VAL A 32 1.58 -9.65 -19.06
N ASN A 33 2.25 -10.74 -18.68
CA ASN A 33 3.25 -11.40 -19.50
C ASN A 33 2.67 -11.98 -20.79
N HIS A 34 1.51 -12.64 -20.72
CA HIS A 34 0.83 -13.21 -21.89
C HIS A 34 0.36 -12.13 -22.88
N MET A 35 -0.14 -11.00 -22.36
CA MET A 35 -0.54 -9.84 -23.16
C MET A 35 0.67 -9.10 -23.75
N ASN A 36 1.89 -9.38 -23.27
CA ASN A 36 3.12 -8.70 -23.68
C ASN A 36 2.99 -7.17 -23.60
N LEU A 37 2.41 -6.67 -22.50
CA LEU A 37 2.13 -5.24 -22.30
C LEU A 37 3.41 -4.38 -22.35
N VAL A 38 4.55 -4.95 -21.94
CA VAL A 38 5.87 -4.34 -22.10
C VAL A 38 6.74 -5.27 -22.96
N PRO A 39 6.91 -4.97 -24.26
CA PRO A 39 7.65 -5.83 -25.16
C PRO A 39 9.07 -6.14 -24.68
N GLY A 40 9.44 -7.41 -24.69
CA GLY A 40 10.79 -7.87 -24.32
C GLY A 40 11.06 -7.92 -22.81
N VAL A 41 10.05 -7.62 -21.98
CA VAL A 41 10.14 -7.73 -20.52
C VAL A 41 9.25 -8.86 -20.04
N ARG A 42 9.78 -9.68 -19.13
CA ARG A 42 8.99 -10.64 -18.36
C ARG A 42 9.00 -10.23 -16.90
N PHE A 43 7.81 -10.11 -16.31
CA PHE A 43 7.64 -9.81 -14.91
C PHE A 43 7.55 -11.10 -14.09
N GLY A 44 8.31 -11.16 -13.01
CA GLY A 44 8.19 -12.16 -11.95
C GLY A 44 7.85 -11.49 -10.62
N SER A 45 7.62 -12.31 -9.60
CA SER A 45 7.39 -11.86 -8.23
C SER A 45 8.47 -12.38 -7.28
N LYS A 46 8.67 -11.64 -6.19
CA LYS A 46 9.14 -12.21 -4.92
C LYS A 46 8.18 -11.79 -3.82
N VAL A 47 8.21 -12.48 -2.69
CA VAL A 47 7.37 -12.15 -1.54
C VAL A 47 8.25 -11.74 -0.37
N LEU A 48 7.84 -10.67 0.28
CA LEU A 48 8.39 -10.15 1.52
C LEU A 48 7.31 -10.26 2.60
N ASP A 49 7.72 -10.77 3.76
CA ASP A 49 6.86 -10.93 4.93
C ASP A 49 6.88 -9.64 5.74
N GLY A 50 5.82 -8.84 5.61
CA GLY A 50 5.71 -7.51 6.22
C GLY A 50 5.78 -7.53 7.75
N ASP A 51 5.30 -8.60 8.40
CA ASP A 51 5.39 -8.76 9.86
C ASP A 51 6.85 -8.81 10.36
N LYS A 52 7.78 -9.27 9.51
CA LYS A 52 9.21 -9.27 9.83
C LYS A 52 9.88 -7.92 9.61
N LEU A 53 9.31 -7.06 8.77
CA LEU A 53 9.78 -5.69 8.56
C LEU A 53 9.38 -4.78 9.72
N ASP A 54 8.19 -4.98 10.28
CA ASP A 54 7.73 -4.17 11.41
C ASP A 54 8.51 -4.44 12.70
N LYS A 55 9.19 -5.60 12.77
CA LYS A 55 10.13 -5.96 13.84
C LYS A 55 11.49 -5.32 13.57
N THR A 56 11.74 -4.16 14.19
CA THR A 56 12.95 -3.31 14.00
C THR A 56 14.29 -4.08 14.01
N LYS A 57 14.42 -5.14 14.82
CA LYS A 57 15.65 -5.94 14.88
C LYS A 57 15.91 -6.79 13.63
N THR A 58 14.86 -7.21 12.93
CA THR A 58 14.95 -8.11 11.76
C THR A 58 14.65 -7.40 10.44
N ALA A 59 14.21 -6.13 10.48
CA ALA A 59 13.79 -5.37 9.30
C ALA A 59 14.89 -5.28 8.24
N VAL A 60 16.10 -4.87 8.62
CA VAL A 60 17.24 -4.72 7.70
C VAL A 60 17.64 -6.07 7.11
N GLU A 61 17.75 -7.11 7.94
CA GLU A 61 18.13 -8.46 7.50
C GLU A 61 17.11 -9.04 6.52
N THR A 62 15.83 -8.81 6.77
CA THR A 62 14.73 -9.25 5.92
C THR A 62 14.70 -8.46 4.60
N PHE A 63 15.05 -7.17 4.64
CA PHE A 63 15.03 -6.28 3.47
C PHE A 63 16.26 -6.41 2.56
N GLU A 64 17.44 -6.70 3.12
CA GLU A 64 18.73 -6.69 2.42
C GLU A 64 18.77 -7.55 1.13
N PRO A 65 18.17 -8.75 1.07
CA PRO A 65 18.10 -9.53 -0.17
C PRO A 65 17.37 -8.79 -1.31
N PHE A 66 16.37 -7.97 -0.99
CA PHE A 66 15.58 -7.20 -1.95
C PHE A 66 16.30 -5.91 -2.35
N ALA A 67 16.92 -5.24 -1.38
CA ALA A 67 17.79 -4.10 -1.63
C ALA A 67 18.95 -4.43 -2.60
N LYS A 68 19.51 -5.63 -2.53
CA LYS A 68 20.50 -6.12 -3.51
C LYS A 68 19.90 -6.18 -4.92
N LEU A 69 18.70 -6.72 -5.08
CA LEU A 69 18.02 -6.77 -6.38
C LEU A 69 17.68 -5.39 -6.97
N ALA A 70 17.45 -4.39 -6.11
CA ALA A 70 17.23 -3.02 -6.55
C ALA A 70 18.53 -2.36 -7.06
N ARG A 71 19.67 -2.70 -6.44
CA ARG A 71 21.00 -2.21 -6.83
C ARG A 71 21.55 -2.90 -8.08
N ASN A 72 21.13 -4.13 -8.35
CA ASN A 72 21.60 -4.86 -9.53
C ASN A 72 21.14 -4.16 -10.81
N GLY A 73 22.07 -3.98 -11.74
CA GLY A 73 21.73 -3.58 -13.12
C GLY A 73 21.06 -4.74 -13.85
N LEU A 74 20.49 -4.47 -15.02
CA LEU A 74 19.99 -5.51 -15.94
C LEU A 74 21.14 -6.27 -16.63
N LYS A 75 22.16 -6.67 -15.88
CA LYS A 75 23.33 -7.39 -16.40
C LYS A 75 23.05 -8.89 -16.32
N ASP A 76 23.37 -9.60 -17.39
CA ASP A 76 23.47 -11.06 -17.44
C ASP A 76 22.25 -11.85 -16.93
N GLY A 77 21.04 -11.42 -17.31
CA GLY A 77 19.81 -12.16 -17.04
C GLY A 77 19.36 -12.16 -15.57
N GLU A 78 20.08 -11.46 -14.69
CA GLU A 78 19.70 -11.31 -13.29
C GLU A 78 18.41 -10.50 -13.14
N PRO A 79 17.51 -10.90 -12.23
CA PRO A 79 16.29 -10.16 -11.96
C PRO A 79 16.59 -8.81 -11.29
N LYS A 80 15.94 -7.75 -11.77
CA LYS A 80 15.95 -6.44 -11.11
C LYS A 80 14.65 -6.18 -10.38
N LEU A 81 14.72 -5.74 -9.12
CA LEU A 81 13.55 -5.24 -8.39
C LEU A 81 13.18 -3.85 -8.94
N ILE A 82 11.97 -3.70 -9.45
CA ILE A 82 11.50 -2.45 -10.06
C ILE A 82 10.45 -1.71 -9.23
N GLY A 83 9.93 -2.36 -8.18
CA GLY A 83 8.95 -1.78 -7.28
C GLY A 83 8.30 -2.83 -6.39
N VAL A 84 7.56 -2.37 -5.40
CA VAL A 84 6.86 -3.17 -4.41
C VAL A 84 5.37 -2.83 -4.45
N ILE A 85 4.53 -3.85 -4.40
CA ILE A 85 3.10 -3.72 -4.17
C ILE A 85 2.83 -4.17 -2.74
N GLN A 86 2.37 -3.24 -1.91
CA GLN A 86 1.96 -3.53 -0.55
C GLN A 86 0.48 -3.88 -0.53
N CYS A 87 0.20 -5.10 -0.11
CA CYS A 87 -1.14 -5.70 -0.14
C CYS A 87 -1.75 -5.90 1.25
N SER A 88 -0.94 -5.84 2.31
CA SER A 88 -1.42 -5.90 3.69
C SER A 88 -1.54 -4.52 4.33
N PHE A 89 -2.24 -4.51 5.46
CA PHE A 89 -2.28 -3.39 6.39
C PHE A 89 -1.10 -3.47 7.35
N PRO A 90 -0.02 -2.73 7.08
CA PRO A 90 0.67 -2.12 8.20
C PRO A 90 1.01 -0.66 7.97
N VAL A 91 1.02 0.04 9.10
CA VAL A 91 1.74 1.27 9.32
C VAL A 91 3.21 1.00 9.01
N ILE A 92 3.70 1.38 7.82
CA ILE A 92 5.15 1.32 7.56
C ILE A 92 5.84 2.19 8.62
N ASN A 93 6.64 1.56 9.47
CA ASN A 93 7.41 2.31 10.45
C ASN A 93 8.47 3.18 9.74
N LYS A 94 8.94 4.23 10.42
CA LYS A 94 9.89 5.19 9.82
C LYS A 94 11.19 4.54 9.35
N ASP A 95 11.64 3.48 10.03
CA ASP A 95 12.90 2.81 9.71
C ASP A 95 12.78 1.99 8.42
N VAL A 96 11.68 1.27 8.23
CA VAL A 96 11.36 0.53 7.00
C VAL A 96 11.14 1.50 5.84
N LYS A 97 10.42 2.62 6.08
CA LYS A 97 10.28 3.67 5.06
C LYS A 97 11.66 4.17 4.59
N LYS A 98 12.55 4.45 5.54
CA LYS A 98 13.92 4.91 5.24
C LYS A 98 14.67 3.91 4.36
N LEU A 99 14.48 2.60 4.55
CA LEU A 99 15.07 1.59 3.67
C LEU A 99 14.57 1.75 2.23
N TYR A 100 13.26 1.84 2.00
CA TYR A 100 12.72 2.06 0.66
C TYR A 100 13.24 3.36 0.02
N ASP A 101 13.32 4.45 0.78
CA ASP A 101 13.86 5.74 0.34
C ASP A 101 15.35 5.66 -0.04
N ASP A 102 16.19 5.09 0.84
CA ASP A 102 17.64 4.96 0.64
C ASP A 102 17.97 4.15 -0.64
N TYR A 103 17.16 3.14 -0.93
CA TYR A 103 17.30 2.29 -2.11
C TYR A 103 16.49 2.75 -3.32
N LYS A 104 15.74 3.86 -3.22
CA LYS A 104 14.90 4.43 -4.28
C LYS A 104 13.94 3.41 -4.88
N ILE A 105 13.33 2.57 -4.04
CA ILE A 105 12.42 1.51 -4.47
C ILE A 105 10.98 2.05 -4.47
N PRO A 106 10.29 2.11 -5.62
CA PRO A 106 8.91 2.55 -5.67
C PRO A 106 7.98 1.62 -4.91
N LEU A 107 6.99 2.18 -4.21
CA LEU A 107 6.01 1.45 -3.43
C LEU A 107 4.59 1.83 -3.84
N ILE A 108 3.76 0.84 -4.15
CA ILE A 108 2.34 1.01 -4.49
C ILE A 108 1.49 0.38 -3.39
N PHE A 109 0.69 1.20 -2.71
CA PHE A 109 -0.30 0.72 -1.74
C PHE A 109 -1.58 0.28 -2.45
N SER A 110 -1.98 -0.97 -2.23
CA SER A 110 -3.21 -1.54 -2.81
C SER A 110 -4.36 -1.69 -1.81
N ALA A 111 -4.08 -1.62 -0.50
CA ALA A 111 -5.09 -1.66 0.55
C ALA A 111 -5.49 -0.24 1.02
N PRO A 112 -6.79 0.01 1.32
CA PRO A 112 -7.26 1.31 1.78
C PRO A 112 -6.73 1.60 3.18
N MET A 113 -5.73 2.46 3.32
CA MET A 113 -5.03 2.73 4.59
C MET A 113 -5.99 3.13 5.73
N VAL A 114 -6.04 2.32 6.79
CA VAL A 114 -6.51 2.79 8.10
C VAL A 114 -5.30 3.47 8.75
N THR A 115 -5.36 4.79 8.86
CA THR A 115 -4.59 5.54 9.87
C THR A 115 -3.07 5.45 9.78
N LEU A 116 -2.51 5.68 8.59
CA LEU A 116 -1.33 6.54 8.56
C LEU A 116 -1.88 7.96 8.43
N SER A 117 -1.87 8.71 9.54
CA SER A 117 -2.05 10.17 9.52
C SER A 117 -1.19 10.65 8.38
N GLN A 118 -1.82 11.04 7.26
CA GLN A 118 -1.19 11.49 6.02
C GLN A 118 0.34 11.43 6.15
N PHE A 119 0.96 10.26 5.91
CA PHE A 119 2.30 10.38 5.37
C PHE A 119 2.08 11.33 4.21
N GLU A 120 2.79 12.44 4.22
CA GLU A 120 2.76 13.42 3.15
C GLU A 120 3.33 12.70 1.93
N LEU A 121 2.59 11.74 1.36
CA LEU A 121 2.82 11.14 0.05
C LEU A 121 2.82 12.26 -0.99
N SER A 122 2.25 13.43 -0.66
CA SER A 122 2.39 14.67 -1.40
C SER A 122 3.83 15.19 -1.51
N THR A 123 4.79 14.69 -0.74
CA THR A 123 6.21 15.09 -0.78
C THR A 123 7.18 13.97 -1.14
N ASP A 124 6.74 12.71 -1.25
CA ASP A 124 7.64 11.57 -1.46
C ASP A 124 7.52 10.98 -2.88
N ASP A 125 8.57 11.14 -3.69
CA ASP A 125 8.60 10.81 -5.13
C ASP A 125 8.39 9.32 -5.48
N TYR A 126 8.54 8.40 -4.51
CA TYR A 126 8.55 6.95 -4.75
C TYR A 126 7.28 6.21 -4.29
N TYR A 127 6.26 6.91 -3.81
CA TYR A 127 5.09 6.27 -3.24
C TYR A 127 3.81 6.62 -4.00
N ALA A 128 3.06 5.59 -4.35
CA ALA A 128 1.76 5.72 -5.02
C ALA A 128 0.73 4.81 -4.36
N LYS A 129 -0.55 5.03 -4.66
CA LYS A 129 -1.64 4.17 -4.18
C LYS A 129 -2.61 3.87 -5.31
N ALA A 130 -3.15 2.67 -5.29
CA ALA A 130 -4.20 2.22 -6.19
C ALA A 130 -5.62 2.49 -5.63
N THR A 131 -5.73 2.96 -4.37
CA THR A 131 -7.01 3.18 -3.70
C THR A 131 -7.28 4.65 -3.36
N PRO A 132 -8.54 5.10 -3.32
CA PRO A 132 -8.89 6.44 -2.87
C PRO A 132 -8.44 6.74 -1.43
N THR A 133 -8.24 8.02 -1.08
CA THR A 133 -8.04 8.42 0.33
C THR A 133 -9.25 8.09 1.17
N ILE A 134 -9.05 7.95 2.48
CA ILE A 134 -10.14 7.83 3.45
C ILE A 134 -11.11 9.01 3.36
N VAL A 135 -10.61 10.24 3.18
CA VAL A 135 -11.42 11.45 2.95
C VAL A 135 -12.27 11.33 1.68
N THR A 136 -11.72 10.79 0.60
CA THR A 136 -12.48 10.57 -0.65
C THR A 136 -13.59 9.54 -0.43
N GLN A 137 -13.31 8.50 0.37
CA GLN A 137 -14.29 7.46 0.71
C GLN A 137 -15.39 7.96 1.65
N MET A 138 -15.18 9.04 2.41
CA MET A 138 -16.20 9.66 3.27
C MET A 138 -17.23 10.50 2.49
N LYS A 139 -16.85 11.06 1.34
CA LYS A 139 -17.74 11.96 0.55
C LYS A 139 -19.10 11.35 0.20
N PRO A 140 -19.21 10.07 -0.22
CA PRO A 140 -20.50 9.42 -0.44
C PRO A 140 -21.35 9.34 0.83
N VAL A 141 -20.75 9.08 1.99
CA VAL A 141 -21.45 9.02 3.28
C VAL A 141 -22.09 10.38 3.60
N PHE A 142 -21.31 11.46 3.50
CA PHE A 142 -21.83 12.82 3.71
C PHE A 142 -22.93 13.17 2.70
N SER A 143 -22.78 12.74 1.45
CA SER A 143 -23.81 12.96 0.42
C SER A 143 -25.12 12.26 0.76
N ILE A 144 -25.06 11.04 1.34
CA ILE A 144 -26.25 10.32 1.81
C ILE A 144 -26.88 11.04 3.00
N LEU A 145 -26.09 11.43 4.01
CA LEU A 145 -26.59 12.15 5.19
C LEU A 145 -27.30 13.45 4.79
N LYS A 146 -26.74 14.22 3.85
CA LYS A 146 -27.36 15.43 3.30
C LYS A 146 -28.68 15.15 2.59
N LYS A 147 -28.73 14.10 1.75
CA LYS A 147 -29.97 13.68 1.06
C LYS A 147 -31.06 13.26 2.03
N LEU A 148 -30.70 12.69 3.17
CA LEU A 148 -31.62 12.29 4.23
C LEU A 148 -31.93 13.42 5.23
N HIS A 149 -31.36 14.61 5.02
CA HIS A 149 -31.48 15.76 5.93
C HIS A 149 -30.99 15.46 7.37
N LEU A 150 -30.05 14.54 7.53
CA LEU A 150 -29.43 14.20 8.81
C LEU A 150 -28.23 15.10 9.05
N LYS A 151 -28.29 15.91 10.11
CA LYS A 151 -27.23 16.87 10.47
C LYS A 151 -26.49 16.52 11.76
N ASP A 152 -27.13 15.78 12.66
CA ASP A 152 -26.53 15.36 13.92
C ASP A 152 -26.36 13.84 13.88
N VAL A 153 -25.11 13.39 13.92
CA VAL A 153 -24.76 11.97 13.81
C VAL A 153 -23.89 11.53 14.97
N GLN A 154 -23.90 10.22 15.23
CA GLN A 154 -22.95 9.55 16.11
C GLN A 154 -22.11 8.62 15.26
N ILE A 155 -20.83 8.51 15.59
CA ILE A 155 -19.92 7.56 14.95
C ILE A 155 -19.52 6.49 15.94
N ILE A 156 -19.48 5.24 15.48
CA ILE A 156 -18.92 4.12 16.22
C ILE A 156 -17.79 3.58 15.37
N THR A 157 -16.58 3.60 15.89
CA THR A 157 -15.38 3.18 15.17
C THR A 157 -14.39 2.49 16.10
N TYR A 158 -13.49 1.70 15.51
CA TYR A 158 -12.42 1.01 16.26
C TYR A 158 -11.24 1.92 16.58
N THR A 159 -11.09 3.06 15.89
CA THR A 159 -9.92 3.94 16.05
C THR A 159 -10.32 5.41 16.23
N ASN A 160 -9.75 6.04 17.26
CA ASN A 160 -9.99 7.46 17.57
C ASN A 160 -9.53 8.38 16.42
N SER A 161 -8.41 8.05 15.78
CA SER A 161 -7.88 8.81 14.65
C SER A 161 -8.84 8.81 13.45
N PHE A 162 -9.59 7.73 13.23
CA PHE A 162 -10.65 7.75 12.22
C PHE A 162 -11.80 8.67 12.62
N ALA A 163 -12.24 8.59 13.88
CA ALA A 163 -13.31 9.46 14.40
C ALA A 163 -12.94 10.94 14.24
N ASP A 164 -11.71 11.31 14.60
CA ASP A 164 -11.24 12.69 14.50
C ASP A 164 -11.17 13.18 13.04
N ILE A 165 -10.73 12.34 12.10
CA ILE A 165 -10.74 12.68 10.66
C ILE A 165 -12.19 12.82 10.17
N PHE A 166 -13.07 11.88 10.52
CA PHE A 166 -14.46 11.92 10.10
C PHE A 166 -15.17 13.16 10.63
N GLU A 167 -15.01 13.49 11.90
CA GLU A 167 -15.58 14.68 12.54
C GLU A 167 -15.11 15.96 11.83
N ASN A 168 -13.80 16.09 11.57
CA ASN A 168 -13.24 17.24 10.86
C ASN A 168 -13.81 17.40 9.45
N GLU A 169 -13.96 16.32 8.69
CA GLU A 169 -14.53 16.38 7.35
C GLU A 169 -16.06 16.57 7.36
N ALA A 170 -16.77 15.95 8.31
CA ALA A 170 -18.22 16.10 8.48
C ALA A 170 -18.60 17.55 8.82
N ASN A 171 -17.83 18.19 9.70
CA ASN A 171 -18.05 19.58 10.10
C ASN A 171 -17.93 20.53 8.89
N LYS A 172 -16.99 20.30 7.96
CA LYS A 172 -16.87 21.07 6.70
C LYS A 172 -18.11 20.94 5.81
N GLU A 173 -18.81 19.81 5.92
CA GLU A 173 -20.03 19.51 5.18
C GLU A 173 -21.30 19.96 5.91
N GLY A 174 -21.19 20.57 7.11
CA GLY A 174 -22.32 21.04 7.92
C GLY A 174 -23.03 19.93 8.71
N ILE A 175 -22.31 18.86 9.04
CA ILE A 175 -22.78 17.71 9.83
C ILE A 175 -22.04 17.69 11.16
N THR A 176 -22.77 17.71 12.27
CA THR A 176 -22.24 17.66 13.63
C THR A 176 -22.08 16.21 14.10
N VAL A 177 -20.91 15.88 14.65
CA VAL A 177 -20.69 14.60 15.36
C VAL A 177 -20.90 14.83 16.86
N THR A 178 -21.86 14.12 17.45
CA THR A 178 -22.32 14.37 18.82
C THR A 178 -21.75 13.40 19.86
N ASN A 179 -21.23 12.25 19.41
CA ASN A 179 -20.54 11.27 20.25
C ASN A 179 -19.60 10.42 19.38
N LYS A 180 -18.42 10.09 19.93
CA LYS A 180 -17.38 9.31 19.24
C LYS A 180 -16.89 8.13 20.06
#